data_AF-A0A2D5XYW9-F1
#
_entry.id   AF-A0A2D5XYW9-F1
#
_cell.length_a   1.000
_cell.length_b   1.000
_cell.length_c   1.000
_cell.angle_alpha   90.00
_cell.angle_beta   90.00
_cell.angle_gamma   90.00
#
_symmetry.space_group_name_H-M   'P 1'
#
loop_
_entity.id
_entity.type
_entity.pdbx_description
1 polymer ?
#
loop_
_entity_poly.entity_id
_entity_poly.type
_entity_poly.pdbx_seq_one_letter_code
_entity_poly.pdbx_strand_id
1 'polypeptide(L)'
;MNQELEQPTTEAPHTTESQTVTNSGKAASENKMREVFIEKVILSCGGVDKELEKAKALLEYLVPERKPQVIASTKRIPAFNVRPALEVGTRVTLRGAKALELLKKLLGGIDNTLKEKQIAPNHLSFGIKEYIEIPGMEYQREIGIRGFNTTVVFARKGIRVNRKKIKQGHLAEKQHVTVPEIMTYLKDNFKTHILPRRRKTEE
;
A
#
# COMPACT_ATOMS: atom_id res chain seq x y z
N MET A 1 -43.36 57.20 -11.20
CA MET A 1 -43.25 56.67 -9.83
C MET A 1 -42.27 55.52 -9.92
N ASN A 2 -41.03 55.81 -9.56
CA ASN A 2 -39.85 55.03 -9.86
C ASN A 2 -39.88 53.70 -9.08
N GLN A 3 -39.64 52.59 -9.77
CA GLN A 3 -39.24 51.33 -9.13
C GLN A 3 -37.94 50.90 -9.78
N GLU A 4 -36.85 51.27 -9.12
CA GLU A 4 -35.52 50.72 -9.34
C GLU A 4 -35.54 49.27 -8.86
N LEU A 5 -35.45 48.32 -9.80
CA LEU A 5 -35.16 46.92 -9.52
C LEU A 5 -33.64 46.75 -9.62
N GLU A 6 -32.96 46.90 -8.49
CA GLU A 6 -31.54 46.60 -8.33
C GLU A 6 -31.28 45.10 -8.53
N GLN A 7 -30.35 44.78 -9.43
CA GLN A 7 -29.80 43.44 -9.57
C GLN A 7 -28.83 43.20 -8.40
N PRO A 8 -28.93 42.09 -7.65
CA PRO A 8 -27.88 41.74 -6.71
C PRO A 8 -26.72 41.10 -7.46
N THR A 9 -25.65 41.86 -7.66
CA THR A 9 -24.30 41.33 -7.82
C THR A 9 -23.91 40.61 -6.53
N THR A 10 -23.84 39.28 -6.55
CA THR A 10 -23.16 38.50 -5.51
C THR A 10 -21.92 37.87 -6.11
N GLU A 11 -20.79 38.48 -5.77
CA GLU A 11 -19.44 38.01 -6.00
C GLU A 11 -19.25 36.63 -5.36
N ALA A 12 -18.64 35.69 -6.11
CA ALA A 12 -18.18 34.40 -5.59
C ALA A 12 -16.98 34.61 -4.63
N PRO A 13 -16.64 33.66 -3.72
CA PRO A 13 -15.75 32.59 -4.17
C PRO A 13 -15.89 31.23 -3.42
N HIS A 14 -15.11 30.26 -3.91
CA HIS A 14 -14.68 29.00 -3.29
C HIS A 14 -15.16 27.71 -3.98
N THR A 15 -14.82 27.59 -5.26
CA THR A 15 -14.30 26.32 -5.78
C THR A 15 -13.11 25.92 -4.89
N THR A 16 -13.21 24.80 -4.19
CA THR A 16 -12.10 24.22 -3.42
C THR A 16 -11.01 23.81 -4.41
N GLU A 17 -10.12 24.74 -4.71
CA GLU A 17 -8.84 24.48 -5.34
C GLU A 17 -8.10 23.48 -4.45
N SER A 18 -7.80 22.32 -5.01
CA SER A 18 -6.84 21.39 -4.45
C SER A 18 -5.50 22.10 -4.36
N GLN A 19 -5.19 22.62 -3.17
CA GLN A 19 -3.92 23.24 -2.87
C GLN A 19 -2.81 22.17 -2.91
N THR A 20 -2.13 22.06 -4.05
CA THR A 20 -0.79 21.48 -4.11
C THR A 20 0.19 22.51 -3.56
N VAL A 21 0.53 22.40 -2.28
CA VAL A 21 1.55 23.27 -1.67
C VAL A 21 2.92 22.62 -1.87
N THR A 22 3.75 23.30 -2.65
CA THR A 22 5.16 23.02 -2.90
C THR A 22 6.07 23.70 -1.87
N ASN A 23 7.17 23.04 -1.48
CA ASN A 23 8.43 23.69 -1.06
C ASN A 23 9.55 22.62 -1.02
N SER A 24 10.82 22.81 -1.41
CA SER A 24 11.57 23.80 -2.20
C SER A 24 12.99 23.20 -2.30
N GLY A 25 13.54 23.01 -3.50
CA GLY A 25 14.92 22.47 -3.63
C GLY A 25 15.47 22.06 -5.00
N LYS A 26 14.79 22.35 -6.12
CA LYS A 26 15.34 22.68 -7.46
C LYS A 26 14.23 22.57 -8.51
N ALA A 27 13.67 23.71 -8.89
CA ALA A 27 12.68 23.83 -9.96
C ALA A 27 13.38 23.94 -11.31
N ALA A 28 13.39 22.83 -12.04
CA ALA A 28 13.36 22.82 -13.49
C ALA A 28 12.20 21.88 -13.84
N SER A 29 11.01 22.45 -14.12
CA SER A 29 9.81 21.76 -14.62
C SER A 29 9.79 20.27 -14.25
N GLU A 30 9.42 19.95 -13.01
CA GLU A 30 9.50 18.57 -12.53
C GLU A 30 8.73 17.65 -13.48
N ASN A 31 9.46 16.71 -14.08
CA ASN A 31 8.93 15.89 -15.16
C ASN A 31 7.73 15.09 -14.63
N LYS A 32 6.54 15.34 -15.18
CA LYS A 32 5.27 14.66 -14.82
C LYS A 32 5.37 13.13 -14.80
N MET A 33 6.33 12.56 -15.55
CA MET A 33 6.57 11.10 -15.60
C MET A 33 7.39 10.56 -14.42
N ARG A 34 7.98 11.44 -13.59
CA ARG A 34 8.73 11.08 -12.38
C ARG A 34 7.89 11.04 -11.11
N GLU A 35 6.62 11.43 -11.21
CA GLU A 35 5.65 11.30 -10.12
C GLU A 35 5.58 9.85 -9.60
N VAL A 36 5.62 9.71 -8.28
CA VAL A 36 5.52 8.42 -7.58
C VAL A 36 4.05 8.05 -7.45
N PHE A 37 3.71 6.81 -7.82
CA PHE A 37 2.37 6.28 -7.59
C PHE A 37 2.43 4.86 -7.01
N ILE A 38 1.34 4.44 -6.37
CA ILE A 38 1.17 3.08 -5.88
C ILE A 38 0.75 2.19 -7.05
N GLU A 39 1.59 1.21 -7.40
CA GLU A 39 1.31 0.29 -8.49
C GLU A 39 0.31 -0.79 -8.05
N LYS A 40 0.55 -1.38 -6.88
CA LYS A 40 -0.23 -2.48 -6.33
C LYS A 40 -0.04 -2.58 -4.82
N VAL A 41 -1.08 -3.08 -4.16
CA VAL A 41 -1.05 -3.52 -2.77
C VAL A 41 -1.25 -5.03 -2.76
N ILE A 42 -0.40 -5.72 -2.00
CA ILE A 42 -0.38 -7.18 -1.89
C ILE A 42 -0.67 -7.53 -0.44
N LEU A 43 -1.71 -8.33 -0.22
CA LEU A 43 -1.97 -8.97 1.05
C LEU A 43 -1.44 -10.40 0.99
N SER A 44 -0.75 -10.85 2.02
CA SER A 44 -0.21 -12.20 2.11
C SER A 44 -0.38 -12.77 3.49
N CYS A 45 -0.78 -14.03 3.55
CA CYS A 45 -0.87 -14.82 4.76
C CYS A 45 -0.26 -16.20 4.51
N GLY A 46 0.50 -16.69 5.49
CA GLY A 46 1.10 -18.03 5.47
C GLY A 46 0.36 -18.94 6.43
N GLY A 47 0.30 -20.23 6.10
CA GLY A 47 -0.34 -21.25 6.93
C GLY A 47 -0.35 -22.61 6.25
N VAL A 48 -0.55 -23.67 7.02
CA VAL A 48 -0.59 -25.05 6.52
C VAL A 48 -1.98 -25.65 6.81
N ASP A 49 -2.51 -26.43 5.87
CA ASP A 49 -3.77 -27.16 5.97
C ASP A 49 -4.94 -26.28 6.48
N LYS A 50 -5.44 -26.54 7.70
CA LYS A 50 -6.57 -25.80 8.30
C LYS A 50 -6.29 -24.31 8.50
N GLU A 51 -5.03 -23.94 8.76
CA GLU A 51 -4.67 -22.53 8.89
C GLU A 51 -4.74 -21.80 7.56
N LEU A 52 -4.44 -22.50 6.48
CA LEU A 52 -4.51 -21.94 5.13
C LEU A 52 -5.96 -21.67 4.72
N GLU A 53 -6.89 -22.57 5.06
CA GLU A 53 -8.32 -22.36 4.82
C GLU A 53 -8.84 -21.11 5.55
N LYS A 54 -8.45 -20.93 6.82
CA LYS A 54 -8.77 -19.71 7.59
C LYS A 54 -8.14 -18.46 7.00
N ALA A 55 -6.89 -18.55 6.55
CA ALA A 55 -6.19 -17.44 5.90
C ALA A 55 -6.86 -17.06 4.56
N LYS A 56 -7.36 -18.04 3.82
CA LYS A 56 -8.12 -17.83 2.59
C LYS A 56 -9.43 -17.10 2.88
N ALA A 57 -10.20 -17.58 3.86
CA ALA A 57 -11.43 -16.94 4.31
C ALA A 57 -11.20 -15.50 4.80
N LEU A 58 -10.10 -15.25 5.52
CA LEU A 58 -9.70 -13.89 5.93
C LEU A 58 -9.49 -12.98 4.74
N LEU A 59 -8.71 -13.41 3.73
CA LEU A 59 -8.43 -12.58 2.57
C LEU A 59 -9.68 -12.35 1.71
N GLU A 60 -10.59 -13.32 1.63
CA GLU A 60 -11.89 -13.16 0.98
C GLU A 60 -12.79 -12.17 1.72
N TYR A 61 -12.77 -12.18 3.06
CA TYR A 61 -13.53 -11.24 3.87
C TYR A 61 -12.98 -9.80 3.77
N LEU A 62 -11.66 -9.63 3.79
CA LEU A 62 -11.04 -8.31 3.64
C LEU A 62 -11.21 -7.74 2.22
N VAL A 63 -11.20 -8.60 1.21
CA VAL A 63 -11.27 -8.22 -0.21
C VAL A 63 -12.28 -9.11 -0.94
N PRO A 64 -13.59 -8.81 -0.84
CA PRO A 64 -14.64 -9.68 -1.40
C PRO A 64 -14.61 -9.78 -2.93
N GLU A 65 -14.03 -8.79 -3.60
CA GLU A 65 -14.04 -8.72 -5.06
C GLU A 65 -13.00 -9.60 -5.76
N ARG A 66 -11.99 -10.06 -5.02
CA ARG A 66 -10.86 -10.80 -5.59
C ARG A 66 -10.67 -12.10 -4.85
N LYS A 67 -10.67 -13.19 -5.62
CA LYS A 67 -10.33 -14.50 -5.09
C LYS A 67 -8.83 -14.56 -4.75
N PRO A 68 -8.47 -15.00 -3.53
CA PRO A 68 -7.08 -15.23 -3.15
C PRO A 68 -6.43 -16.33 -3.99
N GLN A 69 -5.16 -16.11 -4.34
CA GLN A 69 -4.33 -17.11 -4.98
C GLN A 69 -3.62 -17.94 -3.91
N VAL A 70 -3.83 -19.26 -3.96
CA VAL A 70 -3.08 -20.22 -3.14
C VAL A 70 -1.72 -20.52 -3.77
N ILE A 71 -0.69 -20.62 -2.94
CA ILE A 71 0.71 -20.83 -3.33
C ILE A 71 1.16 -22.18 -2.79
N ALA A 72 1.63 -23.03 -3.70
CA ALA A 72 2.26 -24.30 -3.36
C ALA A 72 3.77 -24.15 -3.14
N SER A 73 4.32 -24.96 -2.23
CA SER A 73 5.75 -25.04 -1.97
C SER A 73 6.49 -25.77 -3.08
N THR A 74 7.68 -25.29 -3.41
CA THR A 74 8.59 -25.98 -4.34
C THR A 74 9.60 -26.88 -3.61
N LYS A 75 9.94 -26.56 -2.36
CA LYS A 75 11.02 -27.23 -1.61
C LYS A 75 10.46 -27.99 -0.41
N ARG A 76 11.12 -29.11 -0.06
CA ARG A 76 10.87 -29.81 1.20
C ARG A 76 11.60 -29.10 2.32
N ILE A 77 10.88 -28.74 3.38
CA ILE A 77 11.46 -28.14 4.59
C ILE A 77 10.89 -28.89 5.80
N PRO A 78 11.64 -29.86 6.37
CA PRO A 78 11.15 -30.70 7.46
C PRO A 78 10.78 -29.90 8.73
N ALA A 79 11.52 -28.84 9.05
CA ALA A 79 11.27 -28.01 10.23
C ALA A 79 9.88 -27.36 10.25
N PHE A 80 9.27 -27.12 9.08
CA PHE A 80 7.93 -26.56 8.95
C PHE A 80 6.90 -27.61 8.50
N ASN A 81 7.25 -28.91 8.50
CA ASN A 81 6.43 -30.00 7.98
C ASN A 81 5.97 -29.78 6.51
N VAL A 82 6.75 -29.04 5.72
CA VAL A 82 6.38 -28.72 4.34
C VAL A 82 6.93 -29.77 3.38
N ARG A 83 6.03 -30.42 2.64
CA ARG A 83 6.36 -31.25 1.47
C ARG A 83 6.27 -30.44 0.17
N PRO A 84 7.02 -30.81 -0.89
CA PRO A 84 6.85 -30.20 -2.21
C PRO A 84 5.40 -30.36 -2.69
N ALA A 85 4.90 -29.36 -3.42
CA ALA A 85 3.52 -29.23 -3.89
C ALA A 85 2.45 -29.12 -2.78
N LEU A 86 2.83 -29.00 -1.50
CA LEU A 86 1.91 -28.63 -0.44
C LEU A 86 1.52 -27.16 -0.56
N GLU A 87 0.27 -26.83 -0.29
CA GLU A 87 -0.20 -25.45 -0.22
C GLU A 87 0.22 -24.83 1.13
N VAL A 88 0.95 -23.70 1.10
CA VAL A 88 1.59 -23.12 2.30
C VAL A 88 1.27 -21.63 2.48
N GLY A 89 0.64 -21.00 1.49
CA GLY A 89 0.34 -19.58 1.59
C GLY A 89 -0.73 -19.13 0.63
N THR A 90 -1.25 -17.95 0.94
CA THR A 90 -2.29 -17.30 0.15
C THR A 90 -1.96 -15.83 -0.02
N ARG A 91 -2.30 -15.27 -1.19
CA ARG A 91 -2.13 -13.84 -1.46
C ARG A 91 -3.24 -13.27 -2.33
N VAL A 92 -3.53 -11.99 -2.11
CA VAL A 92 -4.42 -11.18 -2.95
C VAL A 92 -3.64 -9.95 -3.43
N THR A 93 -3.86 -9.55 -4.68
CA THR A 93 -3.27 -8.32 -5.22
C THR A 93 -4.35 -7.38 -5.70
N LEU A 94 -4.29 -6.13 -5.25
CA LEU A 94 -5.18 -5.05 -5.66
C LEU A 94 -4.40 -3.93 -6.35
N ARG A 95 -5.07 -3.23 -7.25
CA ARG A 95 -4.54 -2.12 -8.05
C ARG A 95 -5.59 -1.03 -8.21
N GLY A 96 -5.15 0.19 -8.50
CA GLY A 96 -6.04 1.33 -8.74
C GLY A 96 -6.67 1.89 -7.46
N ALA A 97 -7.85 2.52 -7.59
CA ALA A 97 -8.52 3.22 -6.49
C ALA A 97 -8.77 2.33 -5.26
N LYS A 98 -9.20 1.09 -5.49
CA LYS A 98 -9.47 0.11 -4.42
C LYS A 98 -8.26 -0.21 -3.57
N ALA A 99 -7.06 -0.18 -4.17
CA ALA A 99 -5.83 -0.38 -3.43
C ALA A 99 -5.52 0.80 -2.50
N LEU A 100 -5.85 2.03 -2.92
CA LEU A 100 -5.69 3.24 -2.11
C LEU A 100 -6.66 3.25 -0.93
N GLU A 101 -7.94 2.90 -1.18
CA GLU A 101 -8.96 2.80 -0.14
C GLU A 101 -8.60 1.75 0.91
N LEU A 102 -8.19 0.56 0.45
CA LEU A 102 -7.74 -0.50 1.36
C LEU A 102 -6.51 -0.04 2.16
N LEU A 103 -5.52 0.58 1.52
CA LEU A 103 -4.33 1.04 2.22
C LEU A 103 -4.66 2.06 3.32
N LYS A 104 -5.61 2.98 3.10
CA LYS A 104 -6.07 3.92 4.14
C LYS A 104 -6.64 3.16 5.35
N LYS A 105 -7.46 2.14 5.12
CA LYS A 105 -8.02 1.30 6.20
C LYS A 105 -6.92 0.55 6.97
N LEU A 106 -5.95 -0.03 6.25
CA LEU A 106 -4.87 -0.81 6.83
C LEU A 106 -3.90 0.02 7.65
N LEU A 107 -3.59 1.24 7.22
CA LEU A 107 -2.76 2.17 8.00
C LEU A 107 -3.45 2.60 9.30
N GLY A 108 -4.79 2.66 9.30
CA GLY A 108 -5.58 2.88 10.51
C GLY A 108 -5.37 1.79 11.58
N GLY A 109 -5.14 0.54 11.17
CA GLY A 109 -4.86 -0.56 12.12
C GLY A 109 -3.45 -0.54 12.73
N ILE A 110 -2.59 0.41 12.35
CA ILE A 110 -1.24 0.59 12.89
C ILE A 110 -1.08 2.04 13.40
N ASP A 111 -2.19 2.71 13.72
CA ASP A 111 -2.22 4.09 14.19
C ASP A 111 -1.48 5.07 13.26
N ASN A 112 -1.41 4.77 11.96
CA ASN A 112 -0.60 5.49 10.97
C ASN A 112 0.89 5.64 11.35
N THR A 113 1.41 4.74 12.18
CA THR A 113 2.83 4.72 12.59
C THR A 113 3.60 3.67 11.80
N LEU A 114 4.72 4.08 11.21
CA LEU A 114 5.61 3.19 10.47
C LEU A 114 7.05 3.34 10.94
N LYS A 115 7.80 2.25 10.93
CA LYS A 115 9.24 2.26 11.22
C LYS A 115 9.99 2.45 9.92
N GLU A 116 11.07 3.23 9.94
CA GLU A 116 11.95 3.38 8.77
C GLU A 116 12.46 2.04 8.21
N LYS A 117 12.68 1.03 9.08
CA LYS A 117 13.12 -0.32 8.67
C LYS A 117 12.11 -1.07 7.78
N GLN A 118 10.84 -0.65 7.78
CA GLN A 118 9.77 -1.26 6.99
C GLN A 118 9.74 -0.72 5.55
N ILE A 119 10.45 0.37 5.29
CA ILE A 119 10.53 1.01 3.98
C ILE A 119 11.81 0.57 3.29
N ALA A 120 11.66 0.07 2.07
CA ALA A 120 12.75 -0.34 1.20
C ALA A 120 12.60 0.36 -0.17
N PRO A 121 13.64 0.32 -1.03
CA PRO A 121 13.52 0.87 -2.38
C PRO A 121 12.33 0.24 -3.13
N ASN A 122 11.47 1.09 -3.69
CA ASN A 122 10.24 0.73 -4.41
C ASN A 122 9.12 0.06 -3.59
N HIS A 123 9.29 -0.26 -2.30
CA HIS A 123 8.22 -0.93 -1.55
C HIS A 123 8.22 -0.64 -0.06
N LEU A 124 7.03 -0.74 0.54
CA LEU A 124 6.77 -0.68 1.96
C LEU A 124 6.15 -2.01 2.37
N SER A 125 6.61 -2.60 3.47
CA SER A 125 6.01 -3.84 4.01
C SER A 125 5.78 -3.72 5.51
N PHE A 126 4.55 -4.00 5.94
CA PHE A 126 4.17 -4.04 7.34
C PHE A 126 3.20 -5.19 7.62
N GLY A 127 3.23 -5.69 8.84
CA GLY A 127 2.33 -6.74 9.31
C GLY A 127 1.31 -6.17 10.30
N ILE A 128 0.07 -6.62 10.17
CA ILE A 128 -0.98 -6.42 11.16
C ILE A 128 -1.10 -7.73 11.94
N LYS A 129 -1.02 -7.66 13.27
CA LYS A 129 -1.01 -8.87 14.11
C LYS A 129 -2.37 -9.52 14.17
N GLU A 130 -3.42 -8.71 14.19
CA GLU A 130 -4.80 -9.16 14.25
C GLU A 130 -5.66 -8.31 13.32
N TYR A 131 -6.43 -8.92 12.42
CA TYR A 131 -7.27 -8.15 11.51
C TYR A 131 -8.36 -7.31 12.21
N ILE A 132 -8.65 -7.60 13.49
CA ILE A 132 -9.60 -6.86 14.33
C ILE A 132 -9.08 -5.46 14.66
N GLU A 133 -7.75 -5.25 14.63
CA GLU A 133 -7.14 -3.93 14.80
C GLU A 133 -7.55 -2.96 13.66
N ILE A 134 -8.03 -3.49 12.53
CA ILE A 134 -8.48 -2.68 11.41
C ILE A 134 -9.84 -2.06 11.73
N PRO A 135 -9.98 -0.73 11.62
CA PRO A 135 -11.24 -0.06 11.92
C PRO A 135 -12.35 -0.53 10.96
N GLY A 136 -13.49 -0.91 11.54
CA GLY A 136 -14.69 -1.33 10.81
C GLY A 136 -14.76 -2.83 10.47
N MET A 137 -13.83 -3.66 10.99
CA MET A 137 -13.87 -5.11 10.79
C MET A 137 -14.41 -5.81 12.03
N GLU A 138 -15.53 -6.53 11.86
CA GLU A 138 -16.08 -7.38 12.92
C GLU A 138 -15.35 -8.72 13.02
N TYR A 139 -15.32 -9.27 14.24
CA TYR A 139 -14.73 -10.57 14.51
C TYR A 139 -15.56 -11.71 13.93
N GLN A 140 -14.93 -12.53 13.10
CA GLN A 140 -15.52 -13.74 12.54
C GLN A 140 -14.92 -14.98 13.22
N ARG A 141 -15.79 -15.77 13.87
CA ARG A 141 -15.38 -16.97 14.64
C ARG A 141 -14.71 -18.03 13.78
N GLU A 142 -15.11 -18.16 12.52
CA GLU A 142 -14.57 -19.15 11.59
C GLU A 142 -13.09 -18.89 11.27
N ILE A 143 -12.72 -17.61 11.11
CA ILE A 143 -11.35 -17.17 10.84
C ILE A 143 -10.50 -17.24 12.11
N GLY A 144 -11.08 -16.86 13.26
CA GLY A 144 -10.36 -16.76 14.54
C GLY A 144 -9.49 -15.52 14.61
N ILE A 145 -8.56 -15.45 15.57
CA ILE A 145 -7.59 -14.35 15.69
C ILE A 145 -6.42 -14.65 14.75
N ARG A 146 -6.21 -13.80 13.74
CA ARG A 146 -5.16 -14.00 12.74
C ARG A 146 -4.65 -12.66 12.20
N GLY A 147 -3.35 -12.62 11.95
CA GLY A 147 -2.67 -11.51 11.28
C GLY A 147 -2.36 -11.79 9.82
N PHE A 148 -1.94 -10.76 9.12
CA PHE A 148 -1.46 -10.85 7.75
C PHE A 148 -0.43 -9.75 7.46
N ASN A 149 0.31 -9.94 6.36
CA ASN A 149 1.30 -8.98 5.90
C ASN A 149 0.75 -8.21 4.70
N THR A 150 1.03 -6.91 4.69
CA THR A 150 0.69 -5.97 3.62
C THR A 150 1.97 -5.44 3.00
N THR A 151 2.11 -5.62 1.69
CA THR A 151 3.21 -5.05 0.92
C THR A 151 2.66 -4.08 -0.12
N VAL A 152 3.08 -2.83 -0.04
CA VAL A 152 2.75 -1.77 -1.00
C VAL A 152 3.93 -1.59 -1.94
N VAL A 153 3.68 -1.63 -3.25
CA VAL A 153 4.70 -1.41 -4.26
C VAL A 153 4.49 -0.05 -4.91
N PHE A 154 5.52 0.78 -4.84
CA PHE A 154 5.61 2.08 -5.48
C PHE A 154 6.35 1.96 -6.82
N ALA A 155 5.94 2.76 -7.79
CA ALA A 155 6.58 2.82 -9.09
C ALA A 155 6.51 4.23 -9.67
N ARG A 156 7.35 4.48 -10.67
CA ARG A 156 7.25 5.62 -11.58
C ARG A 156 6.76 5.16 -12.95
N LYS A 157 6.20 6.09 -13.73
CA LYS A 157 5.71 5.77 -15.08
C LYS A 157 6.89 5.31 -15.93
N GLY A 158 6.71 4.25 -16.72
CA GLY A 158 7.80 3.67 -17.53
C GLY A 158 8.37 2.34 -17.01
N ILE A 159 7.94 1.83 -15.85
CA ILE A 159 8.36 0.51 -15.33
C ILE A 159 8.05 -0.67 -16.28
N ARG A 160 7.12 -0.47 -17.23
CA ARG A 160 6.76 -1.45 -18.25
C ARG A 160 7.95 -1.89 -19.12
N VAL A 161 8.99 -1.08 -19.26
CA VAL A 161 10.17 -1.40 -20.09
C VAL A 161 10.84 -2.70 -19.68
N ASN A 162 10.87 -3.01 -18.38
CA ASN A 162 11.45 -4.25 -17.85
C ASN A 162 10.47 -5.44 -17.88
N ARG A 163 9.18 -5.22 -18.18
CA ARG A 163 8.13 -6.26 -18.12
C ARG A 163 7.60 -6.70 -19.47
N LYS A 164 7.78 -5.87 -20.49
CA LYS A 164 7.29 -6.14 -21.85
C LYS A 164 8.12 -7.25 -22.49
N LYS A 165 7.45 -8.11 -23.28
CA LYS A 165 8.09 -9.20 -24.02
C LYS A 165 8.99 -8.70 -25.15
N ILE A 166 8.51 -7.73 -25.92
CA ILE A 166 9.22 -7.21 -27.09
C ILE A 166 10.11 -6.03 -26.67
N LYS A 167 11.40 -6.08 -27.08
CA LYS A 167 12.42 -5.06 -26.79
C LYS A 167 12.56 -4.76 -25.29
N GLN A 168 12.58 -5.80 -24.45
CA GLN A 168 12.81 -5.66 -23.02
C GLN A 168 14.15 -4.94 -22.78
N GLY A 169 14.15 -3.99 -21.86
CA GLY A 169 15.35 -3.22 -21.51
C GLY A 169 15.57 -3.17 -20.00
N HIS A 170 16.78 -2.81 -19.61
CA HIS A 170 17.15 -2.59 -18.21
C HIS A 170 16.57 -1.27 -17.70
N LEU A 171 16.09 -1.26 -16.45
CA LEU A 171 15.59 -0.05 -15.79
C LEU A 171 16.75 0.62 -15.02
N ALA A 172 17.09 1.85 -15.37
CA ALA A 172 18.14 2.59 -14.66
C ALA A 172 17.76 2.85 -13.19
N GLU A 173 18.74 2.85 -12.29
CA GLU A 173 18.51 3.05 -10.85
C GLU A 173 17.81 4.37 -10.53
N LYS A 174 18.08 5.40 -11.32
CA LYS A 174 17.43 6.72 -11.20
C LYS A 174 15.90 6.64 -11.33
N GLN A 175 15.37 5.58 -11.95
CA GLN A 175 13.94 5.38 -12.12
C GLN A 175 13.28 4.61 -10.97
N HIS A 176 14.07 4.03 -10.06
CA HIS A 176 13.56 3.50 -8.82
C HIS A 176 13.11 4.62 -7.88
N VAL A 177 12.12 4.31 -7.05
CA VAL A 177 11.64 5.19 -6.00
C VAL A 177 12.54 4.97 -4.79
N THR A 178 13.17 6.06 -4.33
CA THR A 178 14.08 6.02 -3.19
C THR A 178 13.30 6.01 -1.87
N VAL A 179 13.93 5.52 -0.79
CA VAL A 179 13.33 5.53 0.55
C VAL A 179 12.83 6.92 0.98
N PRO A 180 13.62 8.03 0.88
CA PRO A 180 13.15 9.35 1.30
C PRO A 180 11.92 9.83 0.50
N GLU A 181 11.86 9.54 -0.80
CA GLU A 181 10.69 9.88 -1.61
C GLU A 181 9.43 9.16 -1.13
N ILE A 182 9.54 7.88 -0.75
CA ILE A 182 8.43 7.12 -0.17
C ILE A 182 8.01 7.74 1.16
N MET A 183 8.96 8.16 1.99
CA MET A 183 8.65 8.81 3.27
C MET A 183 7.86 10.10 3.07
N THR A 184 8.28 10.94 2.13
CA THR A 184 7.56 12.19 1.78
C THR A 184 6.17 11.87 1.24
N TYR A 185 6.07 10.92 0.30
CA TYR A 185 4.80 10.50 -0.27
C TYR A 185 3.79 10.01 0.79
N LEU A 186 4.25 9.24 1.78
CA LEU A 186 3.40 8.72 2.86
C LEU A 186 2.95 9.82 3.83
N LYS A 187 3.83 10.77 4.15
CA LYS A 187 3.49 11.94 4.98
C LYS A 187 2.44 12.82 4.30
N ASP A 188 2.61 13.10 3.01
CA ASP A 188 1.73 14.02 2.29
C ASP A 188 0.34 13.41 2.03
N ASN A 189 0.28 12.15 1.60
CA ASN A 189 -1.00 11.52 1.21
C ASN A 189 -1.76 10.87 2.37
N PHE A 190 -1.04 10.33 3.37
CA PHE A 190 -1.62 9.51 4.44
C PHE A 190 -1.35 10.06 5.84
N LYS A 191 -0.61 11.17 5.98
CA LYS A 191 -0.26 11.79 7.27
C LYS A 191 0.42 10.82 8.24
N THR A 192 1.16 9.84 7.72
CA THR A 192 1.79 8.81 8.55
C THR A 192 3.01 9.33 9.29
N HIS A 193 3.15 8.94 10.56
CA HIS A 193 4.32 9.24 11.36
C HIS A 193 5.39 8.16 11.18
N ILE A 194 6.60 8.56 10.79
CA ILE A 194 7.71 7.64 10.53
C ILE A 194 8.72 7.72 11.67
N LEU A 195 8.87 6.61 12.39
CA LEU A 195 9.82 6.47 13.48
C LEU A 195 11.22 6.19 12.92
N PRO A 196 12.24 6.98 13.31
CA PRO A 196 13.60 6.82 12.83
C PRO A 196 14.20 5.50 13.32
N ARG A 197 15.16 4.96 12.56
CA ARG A 197 15.93 3.80 12.97
C ARG A 197 16.70 4.11 14.26
N ARG A 198 16.32 3.46 15.37
CA ARG A 198 17.10 3.48 16.61
C ARG A 198 18.54 3.05 16.30
N ARG A 199 19.50 3.97 16.41
CA ARG A 199 20.92 3.64 16.33
C ARG A 199 21.23 2.71 17.50
N LYS A 200 21.96 1.62 17.25
CA LYS A 200 22.45 0.79 18.35
C LYS A 200 23.40 1.69 19.15
N THR A 201 23.07 1.97 20.41
CA THR A 201 24.06 2.48 21.35
C THR A 201 25.11 1.37 21.47
N GLU A 202 26.36 1.71 21.16
CA GLU A 202 27.49 0.80 21.39
C GLU A 202 27.67 0.69 22.90
N GLU A 203 27.43 -0.52 23.44
CA GLU A 203 27.87 -0.95 24.77
C GLU A 203 29.15 -1.77 24.61
#